data_AF-A0A497I381-F1
#
_entry.id   AF-A0A497I381-F1
#
_cell.length_a   1.000
_cell.length_b   1.000
_cell.length_c   1.000
_cell.angle_alpha   90.00
_cell.angle_beta   90.00
_cell.angle_gamma   90.00
#
_symmetry.space_group_name_H-M   'P 1'
#
loop_
_entity.id
_entity.type
_entity.pdbx_description
1 polymer ?
#
loop_
_entity_poly.entity_id
_entity_poly.type
_entity_poly.pdbx_seq_one_letter_code
_entity_poly.pdbx_strand_id
1 'polypeptide(L)' 'MKIALLQLPDGLKPRFEEFVKELEEKGYFVLVWGGTNFGACDIPLLPDNLKDITIFNVGHNEFPPKVD' A
#
# COMPACT_ATOMS: atom_id res chain seq x y z
N MET A 1 6.62 -13.18 -10.46
CA MET A 1 6.97 -12.24 -9.37
C MET A 1 6.02 -11.06 -9.48
N LYS A 2 5.26 -10.74 -8.42
CA LYS A 2 4.31 -9.62 -8.40
C LYS A 2 4.94 -8.44 -7.68
N ILE A 3 4.66 -7.20 -8.09
CA ILE A 3 5.18 -6.02 -7.40
C ILE A 3 4.07 -5.45 -6.50
N ALA A 4 4.41 -5.17 -5.25
CA ALA A 4 3.54 -4.50 -4.30
C ALA A 4 4.08 -3.10 -3.99
N LEU A 5 3.20 -2.09 -3.93
CA LEU A 5 3.50 -0.81 -3.31
C LEU A 5 2.78 -0.76 -1.95
N LEU A 6 3.54 -0.79 -0.87
CA LEU A 6 3.04 -0.70 0.49
C LEU A 6 2.91 0.77 0.91
N GLN A 7 1.68 1.21 1.18
CA GLN A 7 1.39 2.55 1.66
C GLN A 7 0.91 2.51 3.11
N LEU A 8 1.65 3.17 4.01
CA LEU A 8 1.38 3.20 5.45
C LEU A 8 1.17 4.65 5.95
N PRO A 9 0.22 4.90 6.86
CA PRO A 9 0.17 6.15 7.61
C PRO A 9 1.41 6.29 8.50
N ASP A 10 1.76 7.52 8.85
CA ASP A 10 3.01 7.83 9.57
C ASP A 10 3.13 7.06 10.90
N GLY A 11 2.01 6.82 11.59
CA GLY A 11 1.98 6.02 12.83
C GLY A 11 2.28 4.53 12.66
N LEU A 12 2.17 3.98 11.44
CA LEU A 12 2.47 2.58 11.14
C LEU A 12 3.83 2.39 10.45
N LYS A 13 4.44 3.46 9.92
CA LYS A 13 5.75 3.39 9.24
C LYS A 13 6.86 2.74 10.07
N PRO A 14 6.99 2.96 11.39
CA PRO A 14 8.04 2.28 12.18
C PRO A 14 7.93 0.74 12.16
N ARG A 15 6.77 0.19 11.80
CA ARG A 15 6.50 -1.25 11.73
C ARG A 15 6.50 -1.79 10.29
N PHE A 16 7.01 -1.03 9.32
CA PHE A 16 6.92 -1.40 7.90
C PHE A 16 7.52 -2.77 7.59
N GLU A 17 8.58 -3.17 8.31
CA GLU A 17 9.27 -4.46 8.11
C GLU A 17 8.34 -5.66 8.33
N GLU A 18 7.39 -5.57 9.26
CA GLU A 18 6.42 -6.64 9.52
C GLU A 18 5.53 -6.89 8.29
N PHE A 19 5.04 -5.81 7.67
CA PHE A 19 4.20 -5.86 6.48
C PHE A 19 4.99 -6.30 5.24
N VAL A 20 6.23 -5.80 5.10
CA VAL A 20 7.12 -6.21 4.01
C VAL A 20 7.35 -7.71 4.07
N LYS A 21 7.73 -8.25 5.22
CA LYS A 21 7.96 -9.68 5.41
C LYS A 21 6.71 -10.51 5.05
N GLU A 22 5.53 -10.12 5.52
CA GLU A 22 4.28 -10.83 5.22
C GLU A 22 3.97 -10.86 3.71
N LEU A 23 4.24 -9.76 3.01
CA LEU A 23 4.02 -9.67 1.56
C LEU A 23 5.09 -10.44 0.76
N GLU A 24 6.34 -10.41 1.20
CA GLU A 24 7.42 -11.19 0.58
C GLU A 24 7.19 -12.69 0.72
N GLU A 25 6.72 -13.17 1.89
CA GLU A 25 6.30 -14.56 2.10
C GLU A 25 5.13 -14.97 1.18
N LYS A 26 4.30 -14.02 0.74
CA LYS A 26 3.23 -14.21 -0.26
C LYS A 26 3.72 -14.08 -1.71
N GLY A 27 5.02 -13.88 -1.94
CA GLY A 27 5.65 -13.84 -3.25
C GLY A 27 5.62 -12.47 -3.95
N TYR A 28 5.49 -11.38 -3.19
CA TYR A 28 5.61 -10.02 -3.70
C TYR A 28 7.06 -9.51 -3.58
N PHE A 29 7.46 -8.68 -4.55
CA PHE A 29 8.56 -7.73 -4.40
C PHE A 29 7.98 -6.40 -3.91
N VAL A 30 8.41 -5.93 -2.74
CA VAL A 30 7.73 -4.83 -2.03
C VAL A 30 8.50 -3.52 -2.17
N LEU A 31 7.82 -2.49 -2.65
CA LEU A 31 8.24 -1.09 -2.59
C LEU A 31 7.50 -0.40 -1.44
N VAL A 32 8.18 0.41 -0.64
CA VAL A 32 7.55 1.16 0.47
C VAL A 32 7.35 2.61 0.03
N TRP A 33 6.12 3.12 0.17
CA TRP A 33 5.80 4.50 -0.12
C TRP A 33 6.43 5.44 0.92
N GLY A 34 7.31 6.34 0.48
CA GLY A 34 8.00 7.29 1.36
C GLY A 34 7.14 8.48 1.82
N GLY A 35 6.11 8.84 1.05
CA GLY A 35 5.22 9.95 1.38
C GLY A 35 4.29 9.65 2.56
N THR A 36 3.70 10.68 3.16
CA THR A 36 2.61 10.51 4.14
C THR A 36 1.37 9.93 3.45
N ASN A 37 0.58 9.16 4.20
CA ASN A 37 -0.72 8.64 3.79
C ASN A 37 -1.76 9.21 4.76
N PHE A 38 -2.59 10.12 4.26
CA PHE A 38 -3.60 10.80 5.10
C PHE A 38 -4.94 10.03 5.17
N GLY A 39 -5.19 9.07 4.27
CA GLY A 39 -6.45 8.36 4.23
C GLY A 39 -6.64 7.48 2.99
N ALA A 40 -7.76 6.76 2.94
CA ALA A 40 -8.11 5.95 1.77
C ALA A 40 -8.42 6.75 0.49
N CYS A 41 -8.59 8.07 0.59
CA CYS A 41 -8.69 8.97 -0.56
C CYS A 41 -7.33 9.36 -1.15
N ASP A 42 -6.22 9.07 -0.47
CA ASP A 42 -4.86 9.50 -0.80
C ASP A 42 -4.04 8.37 -1.44
N ILE A 43 -4.65 7.60 -2.34
CA ILE A 43 -3.99 6.48 -3.03
C ILE A 43 -3.11 7.05 -4.14
N PRO A 44 -1.81 6.67 -4.23
CA PRO A 44 -0.91 7.22 -5.24
C PRO A 44 -1.35 6.80 -6.65
N LEU A 45 -1.53 7.79 -7.52
CA LEU A 45 -1.78 7.57 -8.94
C LEU A 45 -0.49 7.14 -9.62
N LEU A 46 -0.47 5.89 -10.10
CA LEU A 46 0.67 5.34 -10.82
C LEU A 46 0.52 5.60 -12.33
N PRO A 47 1.63 5.86 -13.04
CA PRO A 47 1.61 5.98 -14.49
C PRO A 47 1.23 4.65 -15.16
N ASP A 48 0.74 4.74 -16.40
CA ASP A 48 0.17 3.60 -17.13
C ASP A 48 1.12 2.40 -17.28
N ASN A 49 2.42 2.64 -17.35
CA ASN A 49 3.44 1.60 -17.44
C ASN A 49 3.69 0.87 -16.10
N LEU A 50 3.04 1.28 -15.02
CA LEU A 50 3.11 0.66 -13.68
C LEU A 50 1.77 0.10 -13.21
N LYS A 51 0.80 -0.11 -14.13
CA LYS A 51 -0.53 -0.64 -13.82
C LYS A 51 -0.54 -2.05 -13.21
N ASP A 52 0.53 -2.82 -13.40
CA ASP A 52 0.66 -4.18 -12.84
C ASP A 52 1.12 -4.19 -11.36
N ILE A 53 1.35 -3.02 -10.75
CA ILE A 53 1.68 -2.90 -9.33
C ILE A 53 0.41 -2.96 -8.48
N THR A 54 0.38 -3.88 -7.51
CA THR A 54 -0.70 -3.95 -6.51
C THR A 54 -0.39 -2.97 -5.36
N ILE A 55 -1.32 -2.07 -5.05
CA ILE A 55 -1.18 -1.14 -3.92
C ILE A 55 -1.82 -1.74 -2.67
N PHE A 56 -1.05 -1.87 -1.60
CA PHE A 56 -1.53 -2.24 -0.27
C PHE A 56 -1.63 -0.97 0.59
N ASN A 57 -2.82 -0.39 0.66
CA ASN A 57 -3.12 0.77 1.50
C ASN A 57 -3.63 0.29 2.87
N VAL A 58 -2.81 0.46 3.92
CA VAL A 58 -3.09 -0.07 5.26
C VAL A 58 -3.48 1.05 6.21
N GLY A 59 -4.38 0.77 7.17
CA GLY A 59 -4.74 1.70 8.24
C GLY A 59 -5.99 2.54 7.97
N HIS A 60 -6.67 2.30 6.84
CA HIS A 60 -7.88 3.02 6.45
C HIS A 60 -8.96 2.06 5.95
N ASN A 61 -10.22 2.41 6.19
CA ASN A 61 -11.37 1.72 5.58
C ASN A 61 -11.53 2.17 4.12
N GLU A 62 -12.28 1.41 3.32
CA GLU A 62 -12.58 1.74 1.93
C GLU A 62 -13.22 3.13 1.77
N PHE A 63 -12.85 3.85 0.70
CA PHE A 63 -13.38 5.18 0.38
C PHE A 63 -13.75 5.32 -1.11
N PRO A 64 -14.95 5.84 -1.46
CA PRO A 64 -16.06 6.05 -0.53
C PRO A 64 -16.48 4.70 0.09
N PRO A 65 -17.01 4.70 1.33
CA PRO A 65 -17.46 3.47 1.94
C PRO A 65 -18.54 2.83 1.06
N LYS A 66 -18.48 1.50 0.92
CA LYS A 66 -19.57 0.75 0.29
C LYS A 66 -20.84 0.98 1.12
N VAL A 67 -21.86 1.49 0.46
CA VAL A 67 -23.20 1.61 1.02
C VAL A 67 -23.98 0.45 0.41
N ASP A 68 -24.28 -0.55 1.23
CA ASP A 68 -25.18 -1.65 0.85
C ASP A 68 -26.65 -1.17 0.79
#